data_AF-H3GJ14-F1
#
_entry.id   AF-H3GJ14-F1
#
_cell.length_a   1.000
_cell.length_b   1.000
_cell.length_c   1.000
_cell.angle_alpha   90.00
_cell.angle_beta   90.00
_cell.angle_gamma   90.00
#
_symmetry.space_group_name_H-M   'P 1'
#
loop_
_entity.id
_entity.type
_entity.pdbx_description
1 polymer ?
#
loop_
_entity_poly.entity_id
_entity_poly.type
_entity_poly.pdbx_seq_one_letter_code
_entity_poly.pdbx_strand_id
1 'polypeptide(L)'
;MADLLLRWLNHELELSTHVTDVEADFASGYLLGEILHRLNHQHNFADFIRSSSADAKILNFCLLEPSLRNLNIKFDANTAAAVMNEKRDAAANLLYQIKVSEAVGRRFIPVKLAKPAYDVENHRQFEHSVRRHVRSIASLQQEKGRIAEEATKRQAYLARKAEHGALLETTKAERLHRAFIHSSYIKEALEETDSPAWRLALQKKNAWEQRRAAFFQQLMQKREEAESPSKSEM
;
A
#
# COMPACT_ATOMS: atom_id res chain seq x y z
N MET A 1 15.96 29.39 -0.30
CA MET A 1 17.07 28.58 0.28
C MET A 1 17.46 27.46 -0.67
N ALA A 2 16.50 26.63 -1.10
CA ALA A 2 16.72 25.53 -2.04
C ALA A 2 17.36 25.98 -3.37
N ASP A 3 16.89 27.07 -4.00
CA ASP A 3 17.42 27.50 -5.31
C ASP A 3 18.91 27.88 -5.29
N LEU A 4 19.39 28.49 -4.20
CA LEU A 4 20.81 28.83 -4.06
C LEU A 4 21.67 27.58 -3.86
N LEU A 5 21.15 26.59 -3.14
CA LEU A 5 21.80 25.29 -2.99
C LEU A 5 21.79 24.52 -4.31
N LEU A 6 20.67 24.45 -5.01
CA LEU A 6 20.55 23.79 -6.31
C LEU A 6 21.50 24.38 -7.34
N ARG A 7 21.62 25.72 -7.40
CA ARG A 7 22.59 26.37 -8.29
C ARG A 7 24.03 25.98 -7.95
N TRP A 8 24.37 26.00 -6.67
CA TRP A 8 25.70 25.60 -6.20
C TRP A 8 26.01 24.14 -6.54
N LEU A 9 25.07 23.24 -6.28
CA LEU A 9 25.22 21.80 -6.55
C LEU A 9 25.36 21.50 -8.05
N ASN A 10 24.49 22.08 -8.88
CA ASN A 10 24.40 21.74 -10.29
C ASN A 10 25.35 22.54 -11.18
N HIS A 11 25.75 23.77 -10.80
CA HIS A 11 26.62 24.62 -11.62
C HIS A 11 28.04 24.78 -11.09
N GLU A 12 28.29 24.69 -9.78
CA GLU A 12 29.63 24.89 -9.23
C GLU A 12 30.33 23.56 -8.91
N LEU A 13 29.61 22.59 -8.34
CA LEU A 13 30.19 21.29 -8.00
C LEU A 13 30.11 20.25 -9.11
N GLU A 14 29.24 20.48 -10.12
CA GLU A 14 29.03 19.59 -11.27
C GLU A 14 28.96 18.10 -10.89
N LEU A 15 28.00 17.78 -10.03
CA LEU A 15 27.80 16.41 -9.55
C LEU A 15 27.47 15.44 -10.69
N SER A 16 27.74 14.15 -10.47
CA SER A 16 27.44 13.07 -11.42
C SER A 16 25.96 12.97 -11.81
N THR A 17 25.07 13.51 -10.99
CA THR A 17 23.62 13.59 -11.24
C THR A 17 23.11 15.00 -11.08
N HIS A 18 22.20 15.40 -11.98
CA HIS A 18 21.45 16.63 -11.82
C HIS A 18 20.47 16.50 -10.65
N VAL A 19 20.65 17.34 -9.63
CA VAL A 19 19.79 17.34 -8.45
C VAL A 19 18.52 18.13 -8.76
N THR A 20 17.38 17.48 -8.61
CA THR A 20 16.05 18.12 -8.73
C THR A 20 15.36 18.22 -7.37
N ASP A 21 15.46 17.16 -6.56
CA ASP A 21 14.85 17.12 -5.24
C ASP A 21 15.94 16.84 -4.21
N VAL A 22 16.24 17.87 -3.42
CA VAL A 22 17.31 17.82 -2.43
C VAL A 22 17.05 16.75 -1.36
N GLU A 23 15.80 16.45 -1.02
CA GLU A 23 15.55 15.45 0.03
C GLU A 23 15.69 14.03 -0.54
N ALA A 24 15.08 13.75 -1.69
CA ALA A 24 15.12 12.43 -2.32
C ALA A 24 16.52 12.07 -2.85
N ASP A 25 17.17 12.98 -3.56
CA ASP A 25 18.45 12.71 -4.22
C ASP A 25 19.58 12.45 -3.20
N PHE A 26 19.53 13.13 -2.04
CA PHE A 26 20.54 12.99 -0.98
C PHE A 26 20.21 11.94 0.08
N ALA A 27 19.00 11.37 0.09
CA ALA A 27 18.60 10.34 1.07
C ALA A 27 19.45 9.06 1.02
N SER A 28 20.09 8.78 -0.12
CA SER A 28 21.03 7.65 -0.26
C SER A 28 22.36 7.87 0.47
N GLY A 29 22.71 9.12 0.77
CA GLY A 29 24.03 9.51 1.29
C GLY A 29 25.17 9.49 0.25
N TYR A 30 24.95 8.91 -0.94
CA TYR A 30 25.97 8.81 -1.99
C TYR A 30 26.40 10.18 -2.51
N LEU A 31 25.43 11.04 -2.84
CA LEU A 31 25.71 12.39 -3.35
C LEU A 31 26.35 13.29 -2.29
N LEU A 32 26.04 13.10 -1.00
CA LEU A 32 26.75 13.79 0.08
C LEU A 32 28.23 13.38 0.10
N GLY A 33 28.51 12.08 -0.12
CA GLY A 33 29.87 11.57 -0.25
C GLY A 33 30.60 12.20 -1.44
N GLU A 34 29.90 12.35 -2.57
CA GLU A 34 30.46 12.96 -3.77
C GLU A 34 30.79 14.44 -3.53
N ILE A 35 29.90 15.20 -2.88
CA ILE A 35 30.17 16.60 -2.51
C ILE A 35 31.42 16.68 -1.64
N LEU A 36 31.50 15.90 -0.56
CA LEU A 36 32.66 15.93 0.33
C LEU A 36 33.94 15.47 -0.38
N HIS A 37 33.83 14.56 -1.36
CA HIS A 37 34.96 14.15 -2.18
C HIS A 37 35.45 15.28 -3.08
N ARG A 38 34.54 15.99 -3.76
CA ARG A 38 34.86 17.17 -4.59
C ARG A 38 35.46 18.31 -3.77
N LEU A 39 35.01 18.48 -2.53
CA LEU A 39 35.56 19.43 -1.57
C LEU A 39 36.85 18.93 -0.89
N ASN A 40 37.38 17.77 -1.29
CA ASN A 40 38.60 17.15 -0.77
C ASN A 40 38.58 16.84 0.74
N HIS A 41 37.38 16.61 1.30
CA HIS A 41 37.17 16.18 2.67
C HIS A 41 36.91 14.68 2.80
N GLN A 42 36.60 13.99 1.70
CA GLN A 42 36.35 12.55 1.67
C GLN A 42 37.26 11.85 0.66
N HIS A 43 38.21 11.05 1.13
CA HIS A 43 39.16 10.35 0.25
C HIS A 43 38.73 8.91 -0.09
N ASN A 44 37.88 8.29 0.74
CA ASN A 44 37.37 6.93 0.57
C ASN A 44 36.02 6.90 -0.17
N PHE A 45 35.83 7.76 -1.17
CA PHE A 45 34.59 7.80 -1.95
C PHE A 45 34.31 6.49 -2.70
N ALA A 46 35.34 5.71 -3.02
CA ALA A 46 35.20 4.41 -3.68
C ALA A 46 34.40 3.39 -2.85
N ASP A 47 34.31 3.55 -1.53
CA ASP A 47 33.58 2.65 -0.64
C ASP A 47 32.08 2.98 -0.59
N PHE A 48 31.64 4.07 -1.21
CA PHE A 48 30.23 4.48 -1.23
C PHE A 48 29.42 3.64 -2.21
N ILE A 49 28.21 3.28 -1.81
CA ILE A 49 27.31 2.44 -2.60
C ILE A 49 26.14 3.29 -3.10
N ARG A 50 26.00 3.38 -4.43
CA ARG A 50 24.87 4.07 -5.09
C ARG A 50 23.62 3.18 -5.10
N SER A 51 22.99 3.00 -3.95
CA SER A 51 21.76 2.23 -3.79
C SER A 51 20.81 2.88 -2.78
N SER A 52 19.50 2.69 -2.98
CA SER A 52 18.45 3.14 -2.06
C SER A 52 18.16 2.14 -0.93
N SER A 53 18.84 0.98 -0.93
CA SER A 53 18.73 -0.03 0.13
C SER A 53 19.07 0.56 1.50
N ALA A 54 18.34 0.11 2.54
CA ALA A 54 18.57 0.53 3.91
C ALA A 54 20.03 0.30 4.37
N ASP A 55 20.61 -0.85 4.04
CA ASP A 55 21.99 -1.16 4.42
C ASP A 55 23.00 -0.27 3.68
N ALA A 56 22.76 0.04 2.40
CA ALA A 56 23.60 0.97 1.64
C ALA A 56 23.53 2.40 2.21
N LYS A 57 22.33 2.87 2.58
CA LYS A 57 22.16 4.14 3.29
C LYS A 57 22.97 4.14 4.58
N ILE A 58 22.79 3.14 5.45
CA ILE A 58 23.50 3.05 6.73
C ILE A 58 25.02 3.11 6.51
N LEU A 59 25.56 2.32 5.58
CA LEU A 59 26.99 2.30 5.26
C LEU A 59 27.50 3.67 4.80
N ASN A 60 26.83 4.30 3.82
CA ASN A 60 27.22 5.61 3.30
C ASN A 60 27.25 6.66 4.42
N PHE A 61 26.24 6.70 5.28
CA PHE A 61 26.17 7.68 6.37
C PHE A 61 27.17 7.42 7.50
N CYS A 62 27.58 6.16 7.72
CA CYS A 62 28.70 5.85 8.62
C CYS A 62 30.03 6.37 8.05
N LEU A 63 30.23 6.27 6.72
CA LEU A 63 31.42 6.82 6.06
C LEU A 63 31.44 8.35 6.06
N LEU A 64 30.28 9.01 6.07
CA LEU A 64 30.17 10.47 6.14
C LEU A 64 30.45 11.05 7.52
N GLU A 65 30.15 10.32 8.59
CA GLU A 65 30.24 10.83 9.96
C GLU A 65 31.62 11.41 10.31
N PRO A 66 32.76 10.72 10.07
CA PRO A 66 34.08 11.25 10.42
C PRO A 66 34.36 12.57 9.71
N SER A 67 34.03 12.64 8.42
CA SER A 67 34.32 13.80 7.56
C SER A 67 33.45 15.00 7.93
N LEU A 68 32.17 14.78 8.28
CA LEU A 68 31.29 15.84 8.78
C LEU A 68 31.70 16.34 10.18
N ARG A 69 32.10 15.44 11.08
CA ARG A 69 32.63 15.83 12.40
C ARG A 69 33.94 16.62 12.28
N ASN A 70 34.80 16.28 11.33
CA ASN A 70 36.02 17.04 11.04
C ASN A 70 35.73 18.46 10.54
N LEU A 71 34.61 18.65 9.84
CA LEU A 71 34.08 19.98 9.46
C LEU A 71 33.38 20.71 10.61
N ASN A 72 33.48 20.19 11.83
CA ASN A 72 32.87 20.70 13.05
C ASN A 72 31.32 20.78 12.95
N ILE A 73 30.72 19.93 12.12
CA ILE A 73 29.28 19.78 11.97
C ILE A 73 28.79 18.74 12.98
N LYS A 74 27.73 19.07 13.74
CA LYS A 74 27.09 18.13 14.66
C LYS A 74 26.29 17.11 13.86
N PHE A 75 26.85 15.92 13.71
CA PHE A 75 26.23 14.84 12.96
C PHE A 75 25.85 13.68 13.89
N ASP A 76 24.57 13.63 14.24
CA ASP A 76 23.99 12.66 15.18
C ASP A 76 23.17 11.61 14.42
N ALA A 77 22.88 10.48 15.06
CA ALA A 77 22.08 9.41 14.46
C ALA A 77 20.67 9.89 14.06
N ASN A 78 20.10 10.86 14.79
CA ASN A 78 18.80 11.44 14.49
C ASN A 78 18.82 12.29 13.23
N THR A 79 19.87 13.08 13.00
CA THR A 79 19.99 13.86 11.75
C THR A 79 20.27 12.95 10.57
N ALA A 80 21.11 11.92 10.73
CA ALA A 80 21.31 10.89 9.71
C ALA A 80 19.99 10.18 9.35
N ALA A 81 19.24 9.71 10.35
CA ALA A 81 17.96 9.07 10.13
C ALA A 81 16.92 10.02 9.50
N ALA A 82 16.92 11.30 9.87
CA ALA A 82 16.01 12.29 9.25
C ALA A 82 16.29 12.46 7.76
N VAL A 83 17.56 12.54 7.35
CA VAL A 83 17.96 12.65 5.94
C VAL A 83 17.65 11.35 5.18
N MET A 84 17.96 10.19 5.75
CA MET A 84 17.67 8.89 5.12
C MET A 84 16.18 8.66 4.84
N ASN A 85 15.31 9.31 5.63
CA ASN A 85 13.86 9.23 5.52
C ASN A 85 13.24 10.42 4.76
N GLU A 86 14.05 11.23 4.08
CA GLU A 86 13.57 12.34 3.24
C GLU A 86 12.72 13.32 4.05
N LYS A 87 13.05 13.49 5.34
CA LYS A 87 12.34 14.42 6.20
C LYS A 87 12.57 15.82 5.66
N ARG A 88 11.46 16.54 5.42
CA ARG A 88 11.49 17.90 4.90
C ARG A 88 12.52 18.79 5.62
N ASP A 89 13.33 19.47 4.81
CA ASP A 89 14.41 20.38 5.19
C ASP A 89 15.62 19.71 5.88
N ALA A 90 15.64 18.40 6.10
CA ALA A 90 16.75 17.74 6.78
C ALA A 90 18.02 17.73 5.92
N ALA A 91 17.91 17.30 4.65
CA ALA A 91 19.04 17.29 3.74
C ALA A 91 19.48 18.72 3.39
N ALA A 92 18.52 19.61 3.15
CA ALA A 92 18.81 21.01 2.84
C ALA A 92 19.57 21.72 3.96
N ASN A 93 19.19 21.51 5.23
CA ASN A 93 19.89 22.08 6.37
C ASN A 93 21.31 21.53 6.52
N LEU A 94 21.50 20.22 6.30
CA LEU A 94 22.83 19.60 6.35
C LEU A 94 23.74 20.14 5.25
N LEU A 95 23.24 20.24 4.01
CA LEU A 95 23.96 20.82 2.88
C LEU A 95 24.35 22.27 3.12
N TYR A 96 23.44 23.06 3.69
CA TYR A 96 23.74 24.43 4.07
C TYR A 96 24.89 24.51 5.09
N GLN A 97 24.88 23.64 6.10
CA GLN A 97 25.97 23.56 7.08
C GLN A 97 27.31 23.19 6.42
N ILE A 98 27.32 22.23 5.49
CA ILE A 98 28.51 21.86 4.72
C ILE A 98 29.04 23.05 3.93
N LYS A 99 28.16 23.76 3.20
CA LYS A 99 28.54 24.93 2.39
C LYS A 99 29.13 26.05 3.24
N VAL A 100 28.53 26.33 4.40
CA VAL A 100 29.03 27.36 5.33
C VAL A 100 30.37 26.92 5.95
N SER A 101 30.49 25.67 6.36
CA SER A 101 31.73 25.13 6.95
C SER A 101 32.90 25.16 5.96
N GLU A 102 32.68 24.90 4.67
CA GLU A 102 33.73 25.02 3.64
C GLU A 102 34.19 26.48 3.48
N ALA A 103 33.24 27.41 3.38
CA ALA A 103 33.54 28.83 3.24
C ALA A 103 34.30 29.40 4.45
N VAL A 104 33.99 28.91 5.67
CA VAL A 104 34.69 29.29 6.90
C VAL A 104 36.02 28.55 7.05
N GLY A 105 36.09 27.29 6.63
CA GLY A 105 37.28 26.44 6.69
C GLY A 105 38.47 26.97 5.90
N ARG A 106 38.22 27.67 4.78
CA ARG A 106 39.28 28.40 4.05
C ARG A 106 39.92 29.56 4.82
N ARG A 107 39.29 30.04 5.90
CA ARG A 107 39.76 31.20 6.69
C ARG A 107 40.44 30.84 8.01
N PHE A 108 40.52 29.55 8.40
CA PHE A 108 41.11 29.14 9.68
C PHE A 108 42.35 28.25 9.50
N ILE A 109 43.55 28.84 9.67
CA ILE A 109 44.82 28.15 9.93
C ILE A 109 45.03 28.11 11.47
N PRO A 110 45.91 27.24 11.99
CA PRO A 110 45.62 25.99 12.67
C PRO A 110 45.24 26.19 14.15
N VAL A 111 44.06 25.76 14.56
CA VAL A 111 43.74 25.70 15.99
C VAL A 111 44.27 24.37 16.53
N LYS A 112 45.35 24.47 17.33
CA LYS A 112 45.86 23.50 18.32
C LYS A 112 45.08 22.19 18.35
N LEU A 113 45.72 21.07 17.95
CA LEU A 113 45.29 19.67 18.10
C LEU A 113 44.09 19.52 19.05
N ALA A 114 42.90 19.85 18.55
CA ALA A 114 41.67 19.56 19.24
C ALA A 114 41.61 18.04 19.21
N LYS A 115 41.28 17.42 20.34
CA LYS A 115 41.01 15.98 20.40
C LYS A 115 40.17 15.63 19.17
N PRO A 116 40.53 14.61 18.38
CA PRO A 116 39.79 14.29 17.17
C PRO A 116 38.31 14.23 17.57
N ALA A 117 37.48 15.08 16.95
CA ALA A 117 36.03 15.10 17.20
C ALA A 117 35.41 13.73 16.87
N TYR A 118 36.15 12.92 16.12
CA TYR A 118 35.97 11.51 15.86
C TYR A 118 36.61 10.64 16.95
N ASP A 119 35.77 9.85 17.61
CA ASP A 119 36.17 8.79 18.54
C ASP A 119 35.51 7.49 18.04
N VAL A 120 36.27 6.40 18.02
CA VAL A 120 35.81 5.08 17.55
C VAL A 120 34.63 4.59 18.41
N GLU A 121 34.62 4.89 19.70
CA GLU A 121 33.52 4.54 20.60
C GLU A 121 32.22 5.28 20.22
N ASN A 122 32.34 6.60 19.96
CA ASN A 122 31.22 7.43 19.52
C ASN A 122 30.68 7.01 18.15
N HIS A 123 31.57 6.62 17.23
CA HIS A 123 31.21 6.07 15.92
C HIS A 123 30.41 4.77 16.05
N ARG A 124 30.83 3.86 16.93
CA ARG A 124 30.08 2.61 17.20
C ARG A 124 28.67 2.88 17.75
N GLN A 125 28.55 3.83 18.68
CA GLN A 125 27.23 4.22 19.22
C GLN A 125 26.35 4.87 18.16
N PHE A 126 26.94 5.72 17.31
CA PHE A 126 26.28 6.32 16.16
C PHE A 126 25.76 5.24 15.20
N GLU A 127 26.64 4.33 14.76
CA GLU A 127 26.30 3.24 13.84
C GLU A 127 25.18 2.37 14.41
N HIS A 128 25.28 1.97 15.68
CA HIS A 128 24.26 1.16 16.34
C HIS A 128 22.91 1.87 16.39
N SER A 129 22.91 3.16 16.73
CA SER A 129 21.70 3.98 16.78
C SER A 129 21.07 4.16 15.39
N VAL A 130 21.87 4.46 14.37
CA VAL A 130 21.41 4.59 12.98
C VAL A 130 20.79 3.29 12.50
N ARG A 131 21.45 2.14 12.72
CA ARG A 131 20.92 0.81 12.37
C ARG A 131 19.57 0.54 13.02
N ARG A 132 19.42 0.87 14.31
CA ARG A 132 18.16 0.69 15.04
C ARG A 132 17.04 1.54 14.45
N HIS A 133 17.29 2.81 14.18
CA HIS A 133 16.29 3.73 13.63
C HIS A 133 15.86 3.32 12.22
N VAL A 134 16.82 3.01 11.34
CA VAL A 134 16.52 2.64 9.94
C VAL A 134 15.80 1.31 9.85
N ARG A 135 16.24 0.27 10.59
CA ARG A 135 15.59 -1.05 10.56
C ARG A 135 14.16 -1.00 11.10
N SER A 136 13.93 -0.22 12.17
CA SER A 136 12.58 0.00 12.68
C SER A 136 11.69 0.62 11.62
N ILE A 137 12.19 1.54 10.81
CA ILE A 137 11.39 2.24 9.80
C ILE A 137 11.18 1.39 8.54
N ALA A 138 12.21 0.68 8.08
CA ALA A 138 12.09 -0.27 6.97
C ALA A 138 11.05 -1.36 7.28
N SER A 139 11.05 -1.86 8.52
CA SER A 139 10.01 -2.79 9.00
C SER A 139 8.61 -2.17 8.90
N LEU A 140 8.44 -0.92 9.33
CA LEU A 140 7.15 -0.23 9.27
C LEU A 140 6.68 0.01 7.83
N GLN A 141 7.59 0.33 6.90
CA GLN A 141 7.26 0.50 5.49
C GLN A 141 6.86 -0.82 4.82
N GLN A 142 7.59 -1.91 5.12
CA GLN A 142 7.26 -3.24 4.62
C GLN A 142 5.87 -3.69 5.11
N GLU A 143 5.56 -3.42 6.39
CA GLU A 143 4.25 -3.76 6.96
C GLU A 143 3.12 -2.96 6.31
N LYS A 144 3.30 -1.66 6.08
CA LYS A 144 2.35 -0.85 5.29
C LYS A 144 2.15 -1.39 3.88
N GLY A 145 3.22 -1.82 3.21
CA GLY A 145 3.16 -2.44 1.88
C GLY A 145 2.30 -3.71 1.88
N ARG A 146 2.53 -4.60 2.86
CA ARG A 146 1.73 -5.84 3.01
C ARG A 146 0.24 -5.56 3.22
N ILE A 147 -0.09 -4.56 4.06
CA ILE A 147 -1.48 -4.15 4.29
C ILE A 147 -2.12 -3.62 3.00
N ALA A 148 -1.40 -2.81 2.22
CA ALA A 148 -1.89 -2.29 0.94
C ALA A 148 -2.12 -3.41 -0.10
N GLU A 149 -1.19 -4.37 -0.20
CA GLU A 149 -1.35 -5.55 -1.05
C GLU A 149 -2.53 -6.43 -0.62
N GLU A 150 -2.77 -6.59 0.67
CA GLU A 150 -3.92 -7.35 1.17
C GLU A 150 -5.25 -6.62 0.89
N ALA A 151 -5.29 -5.29 1.06
CA ALA A 151 -6.45 -4.48 0.74
C ALA A 151 -6.82 -4.55 -0.75
N THR A 152 -5.84 -4.46 -1.65
CA THR A 152 -6.06 -4.58 -3.10
C THR A 152 -6.59 -5.96 -3.48
N LYS A 153 -6.01 -7.05 -2.93
CA LYS A 153 -6.52 -8.41 -3.12
C LYS A 153 -7.96 -8.56 -2.64
N ARG A 154 -8.28 -8.00 -1.48
CA ARG A 154 -9.64 -8.03 -0.91
C ARG A 154 -10.64 -7.27 -1.79
N GLN A 155 -10.28 -6.11 -2.30
CA GLN A 155 -11.11 -5.36 -3.24
C GLN A 155 -11.36 -6.15 -4.54
N ALA A 156 -10.32 -6.75 -5.11
CA ALA A 156 -10.45 -7.57 -6.31
C ALA A 156 -11.37 -8.79 -6.09
N TYR A 157 -11.30 -9.42 -4.91
CA TYR A 157 -12.21 -10.51 -4.54
C TYR A 157 -13.66 -10.05 -4.45
N LEU A 158 -13.92 -8.91 -3.80
CA LEU A 158 -15.26 -8.34 -3.69
C LEU A 158 -15.83 -7.96 -5.06
N ALA A 159 -15.01 -7.39 -5.95
CA ALA A 159 -15.40 -7.07 -7.33
C ALA A 159 -15.82 -8.34 -8.10
N ARG A 160 -15.00 -9.39 -8.08
CA ARG A 160 -15.35 -10.69 -8.70
C ARG A 160 -16.63 -11.28 -8.14
N LYS A 161 -16.84 -11.18 -6.83
CA LYS A 161 -18.07 -11.65 -6.18
C LYS A 161 -19.28 -10.85 -6.65
N ALA A 162 -19.16 -9.53 -6.78
CA ALA A 162 -20.22 -8.66 -7.26
C ALA A 162 -20.54 -8.92 -8.74
N GLU A 163 -19.53 -9.11 -9.59
CA GLU A 163 -19.70 -9.50 -11.00
C GLU A 163 -20.47 -10.81 -11.13
N HIS A 164 -20.09 -11.83 -10.36
CA HIS A 164 -20.79 -13.12 -10.35
C HIS A 164 -22.25 -12.96 -9.88
N GLY A 165 -22.48 -12.12 -8.86
CA GLY A 165 -23.84 -11.78 -8.42
C GLY A 165 -24.67 -11.12 -9.52
N ALA A 166 -24.12 -10.15 -10.23
CA ALA A 166 -24.79 -9.47 -11.33
C ALA A 166 -25.15 -10.44 -12.47
N LEU A 167 -24.25 -11.38 -12.82
CA LEU A 167 -24.50 -12.38 -13.85
C LEU A 167 -25.63 -13.36 -13.47
N LEU A 168 -25.73 -13.73 -12.19
CA LEU A 168 -26.84 -14.54 -11.70
C LEU A 168 -28.17 -13.78 -11.79
N GLU A 169 -28.17 -12.49 -11.46
CA GLU A 169 -29.39 -11.67 -11.58
C GLU A 169 -29.80 -11.44 -13.03
N THR A 170 -28.86 -11.19 -13.95
CA THR A 170 -29.19 -11.07 -15.39
C THR A 170 -29.74 -12.38 -15.94
N THR A 171 -29.12 -13.52 -15.64
CA THR A 171 -29.62 -14.83 -16.09
C THR A 171 -30.99 -15.17 -15.48
N LYS A 172 -31.24 -14.79 -14.22
CA LYS A 172 -32.55 -14.93 -13.60
C LYS A 172 -33.60 -14.05 -14.29
N ALA A 173 -33.26 -12.80 -14.58
CA ALA A 173 -34.13 -11.88 -15.31
C ALA A 173 -34.44 -12.41 -16.72
N GLU A 174 -33.45 -12.94 -17.44
CA GLU A 174 -33.64 -13.59 -18.74
C GLU A 174 -34.58 -14.80 -18.65
N ARG A 175 -34.41 -15.67 -17.66
CA ARG A 175 -35.28 -16.84 -17.45
C ARG A 175 -36.72 -16.41 -17.18
N LEU A 176 -36.92 -15.41 -16.32
CA LEU A 176 -38.24 -14.86 -16.03
C LEU A 176 -38.87 -14.23 -17.29
N HIS A 177 -38.10 -13.49 -18.08
CA HIS A 177 -38.55 -12.89 -19.32
C HIS A 177 -38.97 -13.96 -20.35
N ARG A 178 -38.16 -15.01 -20.55
CA ARG A 178 -38.50 -16.14 -21.43
C ARG A 178 -39.74 -16.88 -20.95
N ALA A 179 -39.87 -17.13 -19.65
CA ALA A 179 -41.05 -17.75 -19.07
C ALA A 179 -42.30 -16.89 -19.28
N PHE A 180 -42.17 -15.56 -19.16
CA PHE A 180 -43.23 -14.61 -19.44
C PHE A 180 -43.67 -14.68 -20.90
N ILE A 181 -42.74 -14.58 -21.87
CA ILE A 181 -43.05 -14.70 -23.31
C ILE A 181 -43.72 -16.04 -23.63
N HIS A 182 -43.19 -17.14 -23.08
CA HIS A 182 -43.79 -18.46 -23.29
C HIS A 182 -45.20 -18.53 -22.70
N SER A 183 -45.43 -17.92 -21.53
CA SER A 183 -46.75 -17.88 -20.91
C SER A 183 -47.75 -17.00 -21.69
N SER A 184 -47.30 -15.89 -22.27
CA SER A 184 -48.15 -15.03 -23.10
C SER A 184 -48.49 -15.71 -24.42
N TYR A 185 -47.53 -16.37 -25.07
CA TYR A 185 -47.78 -17.14 -26.29
C TYR A 185 -48.76 -18.29 -26.06
N ILE A 186 -48.64 -19.00 -24.94
CA ILE A 186 -49.62 -20.02 -24.54
C ILE A 186 -51.01 -19.40 -24.38
N LYS A 187 -51.13 -18.26 -23.68
CA LYS A 187 -52.43 -17.59 -23.48
C LYS A 187 -53.06 -17.15 -24.81
N GLU A 188 -52.28 -16.54 -25.70
CA GLU A 188 -52.74 -16.10 -27.02
C GLU A 188 -53.16 -17.29 -27.89
N ALA A 189 -52.38 -18.36 -27.91
CA ALA A 189 -52.75 -19.60 -28.60
C ALA A 189 -54.01 -20.26 -28.01
N LEU A 190 -54.20 -20.18 -26.69
CA LEU A 190 -55.42 -20.65 -26.00
C LEU A 190 -56.64 -19.79 -26.37
N GLU A 191 -56.48 -18.48 -26.48
CA GLU A 191 -57.53 -17.53 -26.88
C GLU A 191 -57.91 -17.71 -28.36
N GLU A 192 -56.96 -18.03 -29.24
CA GLU A 192 -57.22 -18.39 -30.65
C GLU A 192 -57.83 -19.79 -30.82
N THR A 193 -57.58 -20.72 -29.88
CA THR A 193 -58.08 -22.10 -29.90
C THR A 193 -59.18 -22.34 -28.87
N ASP A 194 -60.08 -21.37 -28.68
CA ASP A 194 -61.23 -21.42 -27.78
C ASP A 194 -62.35 -22.37 -28.29
N SER A 195 -61.94 -23.60 -28.58
CA SER A 195 -62.74 -24.74 -29.04
C SER A 195 -63.39 -25.42 -27.84
N PRO A 196 -64.64 -25.90 -27.95
CA PRO A 196 -65.38 -26.53 -26.86
C PRO A 196 -64.65 -27.75 -26.23
N ALA A 197 -63.80 -28.44 -27.01
CA ALA A 197 -62.97 -29.54 -26.50
C ALA A 197 -61.90 -29.06 -25.49
N TRP A 198 -61.35 -27.87 -25.71
CA TRP A 198 -60.33 -27.27 -24.84
C TRP A 198 -60.93 -26.86 -23.48
N ARG A 199 -62.16 -26.33 -23.47
CA ARG A 199 -62.91 -25.98 -22.24
C ARG A 199 -63.21 -27.21 -21.37
N LEU A 200 -63.59 -28.33 -21.99
CA LEU A 200 -63.81 -29.61 -21.31
C LEU A 200 -62.51 -30.20 -20.74
N ALA A 201 -61.40 -30.10 -21.47
CA ALA A 201 -60.08 -30.53 -20.99
C ALA A 201 -59.60 -29.68 -19.80
N LEU A 202 -59.83 -28.37 -19.84
CA LEU A 202 -59.48 -27.45 -18.76
C LEU A 202 -60.29 -27.73 -17.48
N GLN A 203 -61.59 -28.00 -17.60
CA GLN A 203 -62.42 -28.41 -16.47
C GLN A 203 -61.94 -29.72 -15.84
N LYS A 204 -61.55 -30.71 -16.66
CA LYS A 204 -60.98 -31.97 -16.16
C LYS A 204 -59.66 -31.75 -15.42
N LYS A 205 -58.79 -30.88 -15.94
CA LYS A 205 -57.51 -30.54 -15.29
C LYS A 205 -57.75 -29.83 -13.95
N ASN A 206 -58.64 -28.83 -13.90
CA ASN A 206 -58.96 -28.14 -12.65
C ASN A 206 -59.57 -29.08 -11.60
N ALA A 207 -60.44 -30.02 -12.01
CA ALA A 207 -60.98 -31.04 -11.11
C ALA A 207 -59.89 -31.97 -10.56
N TRP A 208 -58.88 -32.31 -11.37
CA TRP A 208 -57.73 -33.09 -10.93
C TRP A 208 -56.85 -32.32 -9.95
N GLU A 209 -56.57 -31.05 -10.21
CA GLU A 209 -55.81 -30.17 -9.30
C GLU A 209 -56.54 -29.96 -7.98
N GLN A 210 -57.86 -29.79 -7.99
CA GLN A 210 -58.69 -29.70 -6.78
C GLN A 210 -58.64 -31.01 -5.97
N ARG A 211 -58.75 -32.17 -6.63
CA ARG A 211 -58.61 -33.48 -5.96
C ARG A 211 -57.23 -33.66 -5.35
N ARG A 212 -56.18 -33.24 -6.06
CA ARG A 212 -54.79 -33.29 -5.58
C ARG A 212 -54.58 -32.33 -4.40
N ALA A 213 -55.12 -31.12 -4.45
CA ALA A 213 -55.06 -30.16 -3.36
C ALA A 213 -55.82 -30.67 -2.12
N ALA A 214 -57.01 -31.24 -2.30
CA ALA A 214 -57.77 -31.87 -1.22
C ALA A 214 -57.00 -33.05 -0.61
N PHE A 215 -56.34 -33.87 -1.44
CA PHE A 215 -55.48 -34.95 -0.96
C PHE A 215 -54.29 -34.44 -0.14
N PHE A 216 -53.61 -33.37 -0.60
CA PHE A 216 -52.53 -32.74 0.16
C PHE A 216 -53.03 -32.10 1.47
N GLN A 217 -54.21 -31.47 1.47
CA GLN A 217 -54.84 -30.95 2.68
C GLN A 217 -55.18 -32.06 3.67
N GLN A 218 -55.72 -33.19 3.20
CA GLN A 218 -55.95 -34.36 4.03
C GLN A 218 -54.65 -34.95 4.61
N LEU A 219 -53.57 -34.96 3.82
CA LEU A 219 -52.24 -35.38 4.29
C LEU A 219 -51.69 -34.46 5.38
N MET A 220 -51.89 -33.14 5.23
CA MET A 220 -51.49 -32.16 6.24
C MET A 220 -52.36 -32.29 7.51
N GLN A 221 -53.68 -32.43 7.38
CA GLN A 221 -54.60 -32.65 8.52
C GLN A 221 -54.28 -33.93 9.28
N LYS A 222 -54.04 -35.06 8.59
CA LYS A 222 -53.61 -36.30 9.25
C LYS A 222 -52.26 -36.15 9.97
N ARG A 223 -51.38 -35.31 9.45
CA ARG A 223 -50.09 -35.01 10.08
C ARG A 223 -50.28 -34.15 11.34
N GLU A 224 -51.17 -33.17 11.30
CA GLU A 224 -51.54 -32.32 12.45
C GLU A 224 -52.34 -33.11 13.53
N GLU A 225 -53.24 -34.02 13.14
CA GLU A 225 -53.95 -34.93 14.05
C GLU A 225 -53.02 -35.94 14.73
N ALA A 226 -51.99 -36.42 14.03
CA ALA A 226 -50.96 -37.28 14.62
C ALA A 226 -50.00 -36.51 15.56
N GLU A 227 -49.85 -35.20 15.36
CA GLU A 227 -49.04 -34.32 16.22
C GLU A 227 -49.84 -33.69 17.39
N SER A 228 -51.16 -33.90 17.48
CA SER A 228 -51.99 -33.46 18.61
C SER A 228 -52.23 -34.61 19.60
N PRO A 229 -51.53 -34.66 20.75
CA PRO A 229 -51.72 -35.73 21.73
C PRO A 229 -53.09 -35.61 22.41
N SER A 230 -53.74 -36.76 22.60
CA SER A 230 -54.88 -36.97 23.50
C SER A 230 -54.77 -36.10 24.76
N LYS A 231 -55.59 -35.06 24.84
CA LYS A 231 -56.03 -34.46 26.10
C LYS A 231 -57.43 -35.01 26.42
N SER A 232 -57.51 -36.30 26.72
CA SER A 232 -58.69 -36.88 27.35
C SER A 232 -58.41 -38.29 27.89
N GLU A 233 -57.70 -38.36 29.02
CA GLU A 233 -57.95 -39.38 30.05
C GLU A 233 -57.87 -38.66 31.41
N MET A 234 -59.04 -38.27 31.92
CA MET A 234 -59.35 -38.33 33.35
C MET A 234 -59.98 -39.70 33.62
#